data_AF-A0A940X1N2-F1
#
_entry.id   AF-A0A940X1N2-F1
#
_cell.length_a   1.000
_cell.length_b   1.000
_cell.length_c   1.000
_cell.angle_alpha   90.00
_cell.angle_beta   90.00
_cell.angle_gamma   90.00
#
_symmetry.space_group_name_H-M   'P 1'
#
loop_
_entity.id
_entity.type
_entity.pdbx_description
1 polymer ?
#
loop_
_entity_poly.entity_id
_entity_poly.type
_entity_poly.pdbx_seq_one_letter_code
_entity_poly.pdbx_strand_id
1 'polypeptide(L)' 'MSYLAVTDQEFDRVVSLRDAYRIMERFASDYLARGDTSISDFLHAYAGEVITGQTTDPAAAYDFLAAAEQVLSKQQAGGR' A
#
# COMPACT_ATOMS: atom_id res chain seq x y z
N MET A 1 -5.19 -9.67 -18.90
CA MET A 1 -4.83 -9.68 -17.46
C MET A 1 -5.73 -8.69 -16.77
N SER A 2 -6.46 -9.10 -15.73
CA SER A 2 -7.18 -8.15 -14.88
C SER A 2 -6.16 -7.52 -13.94
N TYR A 3 -6.20 -6.19 -13.79
CA TYR A 3 -5.40 -5.49 -12.79
C TYR A 3 -6.09 -5.58 -11.43
N LEU A 4 -5.30 -5.58 -10.35
CA LEU A 4 -5.82 -5.54 -8.98
C LEU A 4 -6.46 -4.17 -8.71
N ALA A 5 -7.64 -4.18 -8.11
CA ALA A 5 -8.34 -3.00 -7.64
C ALA A 5 -8.39 -2.98 -6.10
N VAL A 6 -8.47 -1.80 -5.50
CA VAL A 6 -8.59 -1.68 -4.03
C VAL A 6 -9.92 -2.23 -3.49
N THR A 7 -10.87 -2.52 -4.39
CA THR A 7 -12.13 -3.21 -4.09
C THR A 7 -12.02 -4.73 -4.11
N ASP A 8 -10.85 -5.28 -4.42
CA ASP A 8 -10.64 -6.73 -4.45
C ASP A 8 -10.44 -7.29 -3.04
N GLN A 9 -10.76 -8.57 -2.85
CA GLN A 9 -10.78 -9.25 -1.55
C GLN A 9 -9.41 -9.23 -0.84
N GLU A 10 -8.31 -9.13 -1.58
CA GLU A 10 -6.95 -9.01 -1.07
C GLU A 10 -6.77 -7.80 -0.15
N PHE A 11 -7.59 -6.75 -0.32
CA PHE A 11 -7.60 -5.54 0.50
C PHE A 11 -8.55 -5.64 1.71
N ASP A 12 -9.41 -6.66 1.78
CA ASP A 12 -10.35 -6.88 2.87
C ASP A 12 -9.67 -7.54 4.09
N ARG A 13 -8.83 -6.78 4.79
CA ARG A 13 -8.07 -7.25 5.97
C ARG A 13 -8.33 -6.39 7.19
N VAL A 14 -8.54 -7.05 8.34
CA VAL A 14 -8.59 -6.39 9.65
C VAL A 14 -7.17 -6.23 10.18
N VAL A 15 -6.75 -4.99 10.42
CA VAL A 15 -5.42 -4.64 10.96
C VAL A 15 -5.56 -3.65 12.11
N SER A 16 -4.54 -3.58 12.98
CA SER A 16 -4.52 -2.53 14.00
C SER A 16 -4.20 -1.16 13.38
N LEU A 17 -4.62 -0.07 14.03
CA LEU A 17 -4.27 1.28 13.58
C LEU A 17 -2.75 1.50 13.48
N ARG A 18 -1.99 0.86 14.37
CA ARG A 18 -0.52 0.91 14.34
C ARG A 18 0.02 0.26 13.06
N ASP A 19 -0.56 -0.85 12.66
CA ASP A 19 -0.12 -1.57 11.47
C ASP A 19 -0.52 -0.80 10.21
N ALA A 20 -1.74 -0.24 10.18
CA ALA A 20 -2.16 0.65 9.11
C ALA A 20 -1.15 1.81 8.89
N TYR A 21 -0.70 2.46 9.97
CA TYR A 21 0.33 3.50 9.89
C TYR A 21 1.67 2.98 9.34
N ARG A 22 2.13 1.82 9.82
CA ARG A 22 3.41 1.22 9.39
C ARG A 22 3.39 0.76 7.93
N ILE A 23 2.27 0.22 7.48
CA ILE A 23 2.08 -0.18 6.08
C ILE A 23 2.19 1.04 5.18
N MET A 24 1.51 2.13 5.55
CA MET A 24 1.51 3.36 4.76
C MET A 24 2.88 4.04 4.75
N GLU A 25 3.57 4.09 5.89
CA GLU A 25 4.96 4.57 5.99
C GLU A 25 5.88 3.76 5.06
N ARG A 26 5.75 2.43 5.07
CA ARG A 26 6.57 1.55 4.24
C ARG A 26 6.30 1.75 2.75
N PHE A 27 5.03 1.75 2.36
CA PHE A 27 4.64 1.96 0.97
C PHE A 27 5.14 3.31 0.44
N ALA A 28 4.97 4.40 1.20
CA ALA A 28 5.49 5.71 0.82
C ALA A 28 7.03 5.73 0.71
N SER A 29 7.73 5.03 1.62
CA SER A 29 9.20 4.93 1.57
C SER A 29 9.68 4.16 0.34
N ASP A 30 9.04 3.04 0.02
CA ASP A 30 9.38 2.21 -1.15
C ASP A 30 9.08 2.96 -2.46
N TYR A 31 8.00 3.76 -2.49
CA TYR A 31 7.66 4.61 -3.62
C TYR A 31 8.68 5.75 -3.82
N LEU A 32 9.06 6.44 -2.74
CA LEU A 32 10.09 7.49 -2.78
C LEU A 32 11.46 6.96 -3.21
N ALA A 33 11.81 5.74 -2.83
CA ALA A 33 13.07 5.11 -3.21
C ALA A 33 13.20 4.90 -4.73
N ARG A 34 12.08 4.89 -5.48
CA ARG A 34 12.10 4.82 -6.96
C ARG A 34 12.60 6.12 -7.58
N GLY A 35 12.53 7.25 -6.87
CA GLY A 35 13.12 8.53 -7.27
C GLY A 35 12.41 9.26 -8.43
N ASP A 36 11.42 8.64 -9.05
CA ASP A 36 10.78 9.14 -10.28
C ASP A 36 9.61 10.11 -10.04
N THR A 37 9.17 10.32 -8.80
CA THR A 37 7.93 11.08 -8.50
C THR A 37 8.01 11.81 -7.16
N SER A 38 7.44 13.01 -7.08
CA SER A 38 7.40 13.78 -5.84
C SER A 38 6.40 13.19 -4.84
N ILE A 39 6.62 13.39 -3.53
CA ILE A 39 5.68 12.90 -2.50
C ILE A 39 4.27 13.52 -2.67
N SER A 40 4.18 14.75 -3.16
CA SER A 40 2.90 15.41 -3.40
C SER A 40 2.11 14.76 -4.54
N ASP A 41 2.79 14.37 -5.62
CA ASP A 41 2.14 13.72 -6.76
C ASP A 41 1.68 12.30 -6.37
N PHE A 42 2.50 11.59 -5.60
CA PHE A 42 2.13 10.31 -4.98
C PHE A 42 0.87 10.43 -4.12
N LEU A 43 0.83 11.38 -3.19
CA LEU A 43 -0.31 11.56 -2.29
C LEU A 43 -1.57 11.97 -3.06
N HIS A 44 -1.43 12.76 -4.13
CA HIS A 44 -2.53 13.15 -5.00
C HIS A 44 -3.11 11.95 -5.75
N ALA A 45 -2.26 11.11 -6.34
CA ALA A 45 -2.67 9.87 -7.00
C ALA A 45 -3.36 8.93 -6.01
N TYR A 46 -2.71 8.64 -4.88
CA TYR A 46 -3.24 7.78 -3.83
C TYR A 46 -4.63 8.23 -3.34
N ALA A 47 -4.82 9.52 -3.06
CA ALA A 47 -6.11 10.05 -2.63
C ALA A 47 -7.20 9.91 -3.71
N GLY A 48 -6.85 10.06 -4.99
CA GLY A 48 -7.77 9.85 -6.11
C GLY A 48 -8.20 8.39 -6.28
N GLU A 49 -7.28 7.45 -6.11
CA GLU A 49 -7.51 6.01 -6.27
C GLU A 49 -8.43 5.44 -5.18
N VAL A 50 -8.31 5.93 -3.96
CA VAL A 50 -9.22 5.57 -2.85
C VAL A 50 -10.66 6.03 -3.13
N ILE A 51 -10.84 7.17 -3.80
CA ILE A 51 -12.19 7.70 -4.11
C ILE A 51 -12.88 6.87 -5.19
N THR A 52 -12.15 6.40 -6.20
CA THR A 52 -12.73 5.68 -7.34
C THR A 52 -12.73 4.17 -7.16
N GLY A 53 -11.97 3.65 -6.20
CA GLY A 53 -11.76 2.22 -6.03
C GLY A 53 -10.86 1.61 -7.11
N GLN A 54 -10.24 2.44 -7.94
CA GLN A 54 -9.45 2.02 -9.10
C GLN A 54 -8.07 2.66 -9.00
N THR A 55 -7.02 1.84 -9.09
CA THR A 55 -5.65 2.34 -9.18
C THR A 55 -5.35 2.76 -10.61
N THR A 56 -4.70 3.92 -10.77
CA THR A 56 -4.21 4.42 -12.06
C THR A 56 -2.84 3.85 -12.41
N ASP A 57 -2.12 3.35 -11.40
CA ASP A 57 -0.90 2.57 -11.54
C ASP A 57 -1.15 1.13 -11.08
N PRO A 58 -1.31 0.17 -12.01
CA PRO A 58 -1.50 -1.21 -11.64
C PRO A 58 -0.43 -1.79 -10.72
N ALA A 59 0.81 -1.28 -10.75
CA ALA A 59 1.89 -1.72 -9.87
C ALA A 59 1.69 -1.27 -8.42
N ALA A 60 1.06 -0.11 -8.19
CA ALA A 60 0.86 0.47 -6.87
C ALA A 60 0.03 -0.45 -5.95
N ALA A 61 -0.99 -1.14 -6.49
CA ALA A 61 -1.77 -2.11 -5.74
C ALA A 61 -0.92 -3.30 -5.25
N TYR A 62 -0.06 -3.85 -6.11
CA TYR A 62 0.85 -4.93 -5.74
C TYR A 62 1.90 -4.46 -4.73
N ASP A 63 2.45 -3.26 -4.92
CA ASP A 63 3.45 -2.67 -4.04
C ASP A 63 2.88 -2.43 -2.63
N PHE A 64 1.63 -1.98 -2.54
CA PHE A 64 0.93 -1.82 -1.25
C PHE A 64 0.73 -3.17 -0.55
N LEU A 65 0.28 -4.20 -1.27
CA LEU A 65 0.13 -5.55 -0.71
C LEU A 65 1.48 -6.11 -0.25
N ALA A 66 2.56 -5.87 -1.00
CA ALA A 66 3.90 -6.27 -0.60
C ALA A 66 4.39 -5.53 0.67
N ALA A 67 4.09 -4.24 0.80
CA ALA A 67 4.38 -3.48 2.02
C ALA A 67 3.59 -4.03 3.22
N ALA A 68 2.31 -4.37 3.01
CA ALA A 68 1.45 -4.98 4.02
C ALA A 68 2.02 -6.31 4.52
N GLU A 69 2.37 -7.22 3.61
CA GLU A 69 2.95 -8.52 3.96
C GLU A 69 4.26 -8.38 4.74
N GLN A 70 5.12 -7.44 4.37
CA GLN A 70 6.38 -7.22 5.08
C GLN A 70 6.20 -6.71 6.50
N VAL A 71 5.24 -5.81 6.72
CA VAL A 71 4.96 -5.26 8.06
C VAL A 71 4.32 -6.33 8.95
N LEU A 72 3.31 -7.02 8.43
CA LEU A 72 2.54 -8.00 9.19
C LEU A 72 3.35 -9.28 9.47
N SER A 73 4.16 -9.75 8.52
CA SER A 73 5.04 -10.93 8.71
C SER A 73 6.17 -10.67 9.70
N LYS A 74 6.76 -9.46 9.71
CA LYS A 74 7.80 -9.09 10.69
C LYS A 74 7.27 -9.07 12.13
N GLN A 75 6.01 -8.74 12.33
CA GLN A 75 5.38 -8.78 13.65
C GLN A 75 5.09 -10.20 14.12
N GLN A 76 4.71 -11.11 13.21
CA GLN A 76 4.54 -12.52 13.54
C GLN A 76 5.87 -13.19 13.92
N ALA A 77 6.98 -12.81 13.27
CA ALA A 77 8.32 -13.30 13.61
C ALA A 77 8.95 -12.63 14.85
N GLY A 78 8.48 -11.44 15.23
CA GLY A 78 8.99 -10.65 16.35
C GLY A 78 8.18 -10.76 17.64
N GLY A 79 7.14 -11.61 17.68
CA GLY A 79 6.31 -11.85 18.86
C GLY A 79 7.05 -12.66 19.93
N ARG A 80 7.79 -11.98 20.80
CA ARG A 80 8.22 -12.43 22.12
C ARG A 80 7.69 -11.46 23.17
#